data_AF-A0A1C7NP95-F1
#
_entry.id   AF-A0A1C7NP95-F1
#
_cell.length_a   1.000
_cell.length_b   1.000
_cell.length_c   1.000
_cell.angle_alpha   90.00
_cell.angle_beta   90.00
_cell.angle_gamma   90.00
#
_symmetry.space_group_name_H-M   'P 1'
#
loop_
_entity.id
_entity.type
_entity.pdbx_description
1 polymer ?
#
loop_
_entity_poly.entity_id
_entity_poly.type
_entity_poly.pdbx_seq_one_letter_code
_entity_poly.pdbx_strand_id
1 'polypeptide(L)'
;MEHKTYGVAKNGVTMKIELTEKEAQICSVLRGVSSFIAQERPELPIIESRIAGGWVRDKLLGNECHDLDVAINDMMGYEFATYVNKYLENQGVPTRSIAKIDSNPEKSKHLETATTKLFNQEVDFCNLRTEIYEEGSRIPSQVTFGTPSEDAYRRDTTINSLFYNINTGSVEDFTERGIPDLIKGCIRTPLAPFETFRDDPLRVIRCIRFSSRFNFEMVPELCEAAKHPEIKDALVNKISRERIGTEFDKMITGPFPHLSLQLIEQLGLYPVMMAPPADIKRGIVGEGATAVTAVGIVEWLCSQTQPLLPSSKDEKRTLVLTASVLPFLGVMAEQKKREVPAVQFVLRESIKTNNVDVNTVSTIFRGIEPLQVLAHKNSTEQVKRSELGMLIRDLGVLWQTAIKMTAVKELLDTHPTMIENNKEEHNIQLICQKYIALIQLAHTYGIENCYQWKHLVDGKRAAQVVGVKPGPVLTELLKIQMTWQLENPQGTKEECEKALEEYWKSK
;
A
#
# COMPACT_ATOMS: atom_id res chain seq x y z
N MET A 1 19.76 23.01 27.41
CA MET A 1 19.90 21.58 27.73
C MET A 1 20.78 20.98 26.65
N GLU A 2 21.88 20.33 27.01
CA GLU A 2 22.69 19.58 26.04
C GLU A 2 21.80 18.51 25.40
N HIS A 3 21.79 18.41 24.07
CA HIS A 3 21.00 17.40 23.37
C HIS A 3 21.60 16.02 23.65
N LYS A 4 20.91 15.20 24.45
CA LYS A 4 21.31 13.82 24.72
C LYS A 4 21.33 13.05 23.40
N THR A 5 22.47 12.43 23.09
CA THR A 5 22.64 11.57 21.91
C THR A 5 22.50 10.11 22.31
N TYR A 6 21.93 9.31 21.41
CA TYR A 6 21.63 7.89 21.64
C TYR A 6 22.44 6.96 20.73
N GLY A 7 23.43 7.49 20.02
CA GLY A 7 24.27 6.77 19.05
C GLY A 7 24.02 7.23 17.61
N VAL A 8 24.45 6.42 16.65
CA VAL A 8 24.25 6.65 15.21
C VAL A 8 23.38 5.51 14.66
N ALA A 9 22.25 5.85 14.06
CA ALA A 9 21.34 4.88 13.45
C ALA A 9 21.94 4.25 12.18
N LYS A 10 21.37 3.12 11.71
CA LYS A 10 21.80 2.45 10.47
C LYS A 10 21.82 3.37 9.24
N ASN A 11 20.97 4.39 9.19
CA ASN A 11 20.93 5.38 8.11
C ASN A 11 21.99 6.49 8.23
N GLY A 12 22.90 6.41 9.22
CA GLY A 12 23.96 7.40 9.46
C GLY A 12 23.54 8.63 10.26
N VAL A 13 22.27 8.72 10.67
CA VAL A 13 21.78 9.86 11.47
C VAL A 13 22.24 9.73 12.92
N THR A 14 22.80 10.81 13.47
CA THR A 14 23.03 10.93 14.91
C THR A 14 21.70 10.99 15.63
N MET A 15 21.38 9.95 16.40
CA MET A 15 20.10 9.80 17.07
C MET A 15 20.00 10.78 18.24
N LYS A 16 19.09 11.75 18.11
CA LYS A 16 18.73 12.75 19.13
C LYS A 16 17.27 13.12 18.96
N ILE A 17 16.64 13.60 20.03
CA ILE A 17 15.28 14.13 19.96
C ILE A 17 15.36 15.66 19.87
N GLU A 18 14.83 16.19 18.77
CA GLU A 18 14.62 17.62 18.56
C GLU A 18 13.12 17.86 18.41
N LEU A 19 12.57 18.61 19.37
CA LEU A 19 11.17 19.01 19.35
C LEU A 19 11.02 20.21 18.43
N THR A 20 10.04 20.15 17.53
CA THR A 20 9.53 21.33 16.83
C THR A 20 8.93 22.30 17.84
N GLU A 21 8.73 23.56 17.43
CA GLU A 21 8.10 24.58 18.28
C GLU A 21 6.74 24.12 18.82
N LYS A 22 5.92 23.48 17.96
CA LYS A 22 4.61 22.94 18.34
C LYS A 22 4.74 21.78 19.34
N GLU A 23 5.63 20.84 19.10
CA GLU A 23 5.87 19.72 20.02
C GLU A 23 6.38 20.20 21.38
N ALA A 24 7.24 21.22 21.40
CA ALA A 24 7.73 21.84 22.63
C ALA A 24 6.60 22.52 23.42
N GLN A 25 5.68 23.22 22.74
CA GLN A 25 4.47 23.79 23.35
C GLN A 25 3.56 22.70 23.93
N ILE A 26 3.30 21.63 23.18
CA ILE A 26 2.51 20.48 23.65
C ILE A 26 3.18 19.87 24.89
N CYS A 27 4.48 19.57 24.83
CA CYS A 27 5.24 19.03 25.95
C CYS A 27 5.23 19.95 27.18
N SER A 28 5.20 21.27 26.98
CA SER A 28 5.07 22.25 28.07
C SER A 28 3.69 22.17 28.74
N VAL A 29 2.62 22.11 27.94
CA VAL A 29 1.24 21.95 28.44
C VAL A 29 1.11 20.66 29.22
N LEU A 30 1.58 19.53 28.69
CA LEU A 30 1.44 18.21 29.33
C LEU A 30 2.20 18.12 30.67
N ARG A 31 3.37 18.76 30.79
CA ARG A 31 4.07 18.91 32.09
C ARG A 31 3.29 19.76 33.08
N GLY A 32 2.66 20.84 32.60
CA GLY A 32 1.79 21.68 33.40
C GLY A 32 0.57 20.92 33.92
N VAL A 33 -0.08 20.13 33.06
CA VAL A 33 -1.20 19.25 33.41
C VAL A 33 -0.80 18.24 34.48
N SER A 34 0.37 17.62 34.36
CA SER A 34 0.89 16.68 35.36
C SER A 34 1.03 17.33 36.74
N SER A 35 1.60 18.55 36.79
CA SER A 35 1.71 19.33 38.04
C SER A 35 0.34 19.74 38.59
N PHE A 36 -0.60 20.10 37.72
CA PHE A 36 -1.96 20.51 38.08
C PHE A 36 -2.76 19.35 38.69
N ILE A 37 -2.68 18.16 38.08
CA ILE A 37 -3.31 16.95 38.62
C ILE A 37 -2.71 16.61 39.99
N ALA A 38 -1.39 16.68 40.16
CA ALA A 38 -0.75 16.41 41.45
C ALA A 38 -1.23 17.35 42.58
N GLN A 39 -1.68 18.57 42.24
CA GLN A 39 -2.27 19.51 43.20
C GLN A 39 -3.75 19.21 43.49
N GLU A 40 -4.56 18.90 42.46
CA GLU A 40 -5.99 18.61 42.63
C GLU A 40 -6.28 17.22 43.19
N ARG A 41 -5.41 16.24 42.93
CA ARG A 41 -5.58 14.82 43.27
C ARG A 41 -4.32 14.26 43.95
N PRO A 42 -3.97 14.74 45.16
CA PRO A 42 -2.75 14.33 45.86
C PRO A 42 -2.75 12.85 46.31
N GLU A 43 -3.90 12.18 46.25
CA GLU A 43 -4.04 10.76 46.54
C GLU A 43 -3.55 9.85 45.41
N LEU A 44 -3.40 10.38 44.19
CA LEU A 44 -2.87 9.64 43.05
C LEU A 44 -1.34 9.68 43.03
N PRO A 45 -0.68 8.67 42.44
CA PRO A 45 0.73 8.78 42.12
C PRO A 45 0.97 9.96 41.16
N ILE A 46 2.21 10.43 41.08
CA ILE A 46 2.58 11.48 40.13
C ILE A 46 2.25 10.97 38.72
N ILE A 47 1.34 11.67 38.05
CA ILE A 47 0.95 11.34 36.68
C ILE A 47 2.03 11.87 35.74
N GLU A 48 2.50 10.99 34.87
CA GLU A 48 3.53 11.23 33.89
C GLU A 48 3.02 10.96 32.48
N SER A 49 3.52 11.74 31.53
CA SER A 49 3.20 11.60 30.11
C SER A 49 4.43 11.17 29.31
N ARG A 50 4.24 10.19 28.44
CA ARG A 50 5.27 9.64 27.55
C ARG A 50 4.78 9.64 26.11
N ILE A 51 5.52 10.23 25.18
CA ILE A 51 5.23 10.01 23.76
C ILE A 51 5.78 8.63 23.40
N ALA A 52 4.96 7.76 22.80
CA ALA A 52 5.30 6.35 22.62
C ALA A 52 5.45 5.95 21.15
N GLY A 53 6.29 4.94 20.91
CA GLY A 53 6.35 4.19 19.66
C GLY A 53 6.81 4.97 18.44
N GLY A 54 5.94 5.10 17.43
CA GLY A 54 6.31 5.52 16.08
C GLY A 54 7.00 6.88 16.03
N TRP A 55 6.51 7.83 16.83
CA TRP A 55 7.08 9.17 16.94
C TRP A 55 8.53 9.15 17.42
N VAL A 56 8.82 8.37 18.49
CA VAL A 56 10.17 8.30 19.08
C VAL A 56 11.14 7.70 18.08
N ARG A 57 10.77 6.57 17.45
CA ARG A 57 11.55 5.92 16.41
C ARG A 57 11.86 6.86 15.25
N ASP A 58 10.82 7.51 14.71
CA ASP A 58 10.96 8.35 13.52
C ASP A 58 11.85 9.57 13.80
N LYS A 59 11.69 10.22 14.96
CA LYS A 59 12.57 11.32 15.41
C LYS A 59 14.03 10.87 15.56
N LEU A 60 14.28 9.72 16.17
CA LEU A 60 15.65 9.18 16.31
C LEU A 60 16.27 8.84 14.95
N LEU A 61 15.46 8.46 13.96
CA LEU A 61 15.91 8.21 12.59
C LEU A 61 16.03 9.50 11.74
N GLY A 62 15.76 10.68 12.31
CA GLY A 62 15.83 11.97 11.63
C GLY A 62 14.63 12.29 10.76
N ASN A 63 13.49 11.62 10.97
CA ASN A 63 12.25 11.86 10.26
C ASN A 63 11.25 12.64 11.13
N GLU A 64 10.45 13.50 10.49
CA GLU A 64 9.30 14.10 11.15
C GLU A 64 8.15 13.10 11.29
N CYS A 65 7.42 13.19 12.40
CA CYS A 65 6.26 12.36 12.69
C CYS A 65 5.15 13.24 13.27
N HIS A 66 3.96 13.15 12.70
CA HIS A 66 2.80 13.92 13.15
C HIS A 66 1.86 13.13 14.07
N ASP A 67 2.05 11.82 14.17
CA ASP A 67 1.22 10.98 15.04
C ASP A 67 1.78 11.02 16.47
N LEU A 68 1.12 11.76 17.36
CA LEU A 68 1.52 11.91 18.76
C LEU A 68 0.68 11.00 19.67
N ASP A 69 1.16 9.78 19.88
CA ASP A 69 0.60 8.83 20.84
C ASP A 69 1.18 9.08 22.24
N VAL A 70 0.39 9.65 23.15
CA VAL A 70 0.79 9.94 24.53
C VAL A 70 0.24 8.87 25.48
N ALA A 71 1.17 8.12 26.07
CA ALA A 71 0.91 7.13 27.10
C ALA A 71 1.01 7.73 28.51
N ILE A 72 0.02 7.42 29.37
CA ILE A 72 -0.16 8.01 30.70
C ILE A 72 -0.20 6.88 31.75
N ASN A 73 0.51 7.01 32.86
CA ASN A 73 0.41 6.07 33.98
C ASN A 73 -0.81 6.37 34.86
N ASP A 74 -1.40 5.31 35.43
CA ASP A 74 -2.40 5.36 36.51
C ASP A 74 -3.63 6.26 36.27
N MET A 75 -3.90 6.63 35.01
CA MET A 75 -5.05 7.44 34.62
C MET A 75 -5.53 7.08 33.21
N MET A 76 -6.85 7.07 33.01
CA MET A 76 -7.45 6.81 31.70
C MET A 76 -7.18 7.96 30.73
N GLY A 77 -6.98 7.64 29.44
CA GLY A 77 -6.66 8.66 28.42
C GLY A 77 -7.72 9.75 28.30
N TYR A 78 -9.00 9.41 28.42
CA TYR A 78 -10.09 10.38 28.42
C TYR A 78 -10.12 11.25 29.67
N GLU A 79 -9.95 10.67 30.85
CA GLU A 79 -9.87 11.43 32.10
C GLU A 79 -8.73 12.46 32.02
N PHE A 80 -7.55 12.03 31.58
CA PHE A 80 -6.41 12.92 31.38
C PHE A 80 -6.70 14.03 30.36
N ALA A 81 -7.35 13.71 29.24
CA ALA A 81 -7.75 14.71 28.25
C ALA A 81 -8.68 15.78 28.84
N THR A 82 -9.57 15.42 29.78
CA THR A 82 -10.41 16.41 30.48
C THR A 82 -9.59 17.36 31.35
N TYR A 83 -8.55 16.84 32.03
CA TYR A 83 -7.60 17.67 32.79
C TYR A 83 -6.76 18.57 31.89
N VAL A 84 -6.40 18.12 30.69
CA VAL A 84 -5.75 18.97 29.68
C VAL A 84 -6.63 20.18 29.36
N ASN A 85 -7.92 19.99 29.11
CA ASN A 85 -8.83 21.10 28.86
C ASN A 85 -8.96 22.04 30.08
N LYS A 86 -9.18 21.50 31.29
CA LYS A 86 -9.26 22.32 32.51
C LYS A 86 -8.01 23.17 32.73
N TYR A 87 -6.83 22.58 32.53
CA TYR A 87 -5.57 23.29 32.65
C TYR A 87 -5.46 24.44 31.63
N LEU A 88 -5.87 24.20 30.38
CA LEU A 88 -5.88 25.24 29.35
C LEU A 88 -6.85 26.38 29.67
N GLU A 89 -8.04 26.08 30.22
CA GLU A 89 -8.99 27.11 30.68
C GLU A 89 -8.39 27.98 31.77
N ASN A 90 -7.72 27.37 32.75
CA ASN A 90 -7.04 28.08 33.84
C ASN A 90 -5.90 28.98 33.35
N GLN A 91 -5.29 28.66 32.19
CA GLN A 91 -4.26 29.48 31.54
C GLN A 91 -4.84 30.54 30.59
N GLY A 92 -6.18 30.66 30.50
CA GLY A 92 -6.85 31.59 29.59
C GLY A 92 -6.73 31.21 28.11
N VAL A 93 -6.38 29.95 27.82
CA VAL A 93 -6.29 29.41 26.45
C VAL A 93 -7.65 28.81 26.07
N PRO A 94 -8.25 29.17 24.92
CA PRO A 94 -9.55 28.64 24.51
C PRO A 94 -9.55 27.11 24.42
N THR A 95 -10.54 26.46 25.06
CA THR A 95 -10.69 25.01 25.01
C THR A 95 -11.20 24.51 23.66
N ARG A 96 -10.88 23.24 23.38
CA ARG A 96 -11.25 22.55 22.15
C ARG A 96 -12.02 21.27 22.48
N SER A 97 -12.82 20.80 21.52
CA SER A 97 -13.64 19.59 21.69
C SER A 97 -12.75 18.35 21.83
N ILE A 98 -12.91 17.62 22.93
CA ILE A 98 -12.32 16.29 23.12
C ILE A 98 -13.22 15.29 22.40
N ALA A 99 -12.69 14.56 21.42
CA ALA A 99 -13.39 13.44 20.83
C ALA A 99 -13.10 12.19 21.66
N LYS A 100 -14.12 11.70 22.37
CA LYS A 100 -14.07 10.37 22.99
C LYS A 100 -14.28 9.32 21.92
N ILE A 101 -13.33 8.41 21.76
CA ILE A 101 -13.52 7.21 20.94
C ILE A 101 -13.85 6.08 21.92
N ASP A 102 -15.14 5.75 22.02
CA ASP A 102 -15.60 4.66 22.89
C ASP A 102 -15.04 3.31 22.45
N SER A 103 -14.86 2.41 23.41
CA SER A 103 -14.49 1.03 23.15
C SER A 103 -15.56 0.37 22.25
N ASN A 104 -15.18 -0.04 21.04
CA ASN A 104 -16.01 -0.83 20.14
C ASN A 104 -15.40 -2.25 19.96
N PRO A 105 -15.96 -3.27 20.65
CA PRO A 105 -15.55 -4.67 20.53
C PRO A 105 -15.61 -5.22 19.11
N GLU A 106 -16.63 -4.83 18.34
CA GLU A 106 -16.84 -5.32 16.97
C GLU A 106 -15.79 -4.79 15.99
N LYS A 107 -15.16 -3.64 16.30
CA LYS A 107 -14.01 -3.10 15.55
C LYS A 107 -12.66 -3.44 16.18
N SER A 108 -12.65 -4.32 17.19
CA SER A 108 -11.47 -4.69 17.98
C SER A 108 -10.76 -3.47 18.60
N LYS A 109 -11.51 -2.43 18.97
CA LYS A 109 -11.00 -1.27 19.70
C LYS A 109 -11.58 -1.35 21.11
N HIS A 110 -10.94 -2.04 22.04
CA HIS A 110 -11.38 -2.10 23.45
C HIS A 110 -10.83 -0.94 24.32
N LEU A 111 -10.26 0.08 23.69
CA LEU A 111 -9.63 1.19 24.39
C LEU A 111 -10.44 2.46 24.29
N GLU A 112 -10.69 3.04 25.45
CA GLU A 112 -11.03 4.45 25.58
C GLU A 112 -9.78 5.27 25.26
N THR A 113 -9.67 5.67 24.00
CA THR A 113 -8.66 6.64 23.55
C THR A 113 -9.33 7.99 23.42
N ALA A 114 -8.68 9.04 23.91
CA ALA A 114 -9.15 10.40 23.71
C ALA A 114 -8.25 11.11 22.73
N THR A 115 -8.84 11.56 21.63
CA THR A 115 -8.14 12.39 20.65
C THR A 115 -8.50 13.84 20.90
N THR A 116 -7.49 14.69 21.05
CA THR A 116 -7.65 16.14 21.13
C THR A 116 -6.77 16.84 20.10
N LYS A 117 -7.12 18.08 19.75
CA LYS A 117 -6.30 18.93 18.86
C LYS A 117 -5.58 20.00 19.65
N LEU A 118 -4.34 19.75 20.08
CA LEU A 118 -3.49 20.74 20.73
C LEU A 118 -2.68 21.51 19.68
N PHE A 119 -2.81 22.84 19.63
CA PHE A 119 -2.05 23.70 18.69
C PHE A 119 -2.16 23.26 17.22
N ASN A 120 -3.33 22.78 16.80
CA ASN A 120 -3.64 22.22 15.47
C ASN A 120 -2.88 20.91 15.14
N GLN A 121 -2.35 20.23 16.16
CA GLN A 121 -1.79 18.89 16.08
C GLN A 121 -2.75 17.90 16.75
N GLU A 122 -2.99 16.75 16.11
CA GLU A 122 -3.75 15.66 16.72
C GLU A 122 -2.87 14.94 17.74
N VAL A 123 -3.41 14.72 18.94
CA VAL A 123 -2.76 14.04 20.05
C VAL A 123 -3.71 12.99 20.61
N ASP A 124 -3.22 11.75 20.65
CA ASP A 124 -3.97 10.60 21.14
C ASP A 124 -3.50 10.23 22.54
N PHE A 125 -4.41 10.27 23.51
CA PHE A 125 -4.13 9.88 24.89
C PHE A 125 -4.58 8.45 25.16
N CYS A 126 -3.65 7.65 25.66
CA CYS A 126 -3.86 6.26 26.06
C CYS A 126 -3.27 6.04 27.46
N ASN A 127 -3.90 5.17 28.25
CA ASN A 127 -3.26 4.68 29.46
C ASN A 127 -2.20 3.63 29.13
N LEU A 128 -1.15 3.58 29.93
CA LEU A 128 -0.23 2.44 29.99
C LEU A 128 -1.01 1.21 30.47
N ARG A 129 -0.75 0.08 29.82
CA ARG A 129 -1.54 -1.12 30.05
C ARG A 129 -0.76 -2.39 29.87
N THR A 130 -1.23 -3.42 30.57
CA THR A 130 -0.92 -4.81 30.30
C THR A 130 -2.13 -5.50 29.68
N GLU A 131 -1.88 -6.50 28.83
CA GLU A 131 -2.89 -7.19 28.05
C GLU A 131 -2.75 -8.70 28.27
N ILE A 132 -3.85 -9.37 28.62
CA ILE A 132 -3.90 -10.84 28.73
C ILE A 132 -4.71 -11.36 27.54
N TYR A 133 -4.14 -12.31 26.80
CA TYR A 133 -4.76 -12.92 25.63
C TYR A 133 -5.30 -14.31 25.98
N GLU A 134 -6.56 -14.58 25.58
CA GLU A 134 -7.15 -15.91 25.67
C GLU A 134 -6.84 -16.74 24.43
N GLU A 135 -6.77 -18.06 24.60
CA GLU A 135 -6.48 -18.96 23.49
C GLU A 135 -7.55 -18.86 22.39
N GLY A 136 -7.10 -18.60 21.16
CA GLY A 136 -7.98 -18.45 19.99
C GLY A 136 -8.43 -17.01 19.70
N SER A 137 -8.36 -16.07 20.65
CA SER A 137 -8.70 -14.66 20.42
C SER A 137 -7.46 -13.82 20.09
N ARG A 138 -7.57 -12.88 19.14
CA ARG A 138 -6.57 -11.81 18.95
C ARG A 138 -6.82 -10.59 19.82
N ILE A 139 -7.99 -10.53 20.44
CA ILE A 139 -8.43 -9.43 21.27
C ILE A 139 -8.11 -9.84 22.71
N PRO A 140 -7.40 -9.00 23.48
CA PRO A 140 -7.09 -9.33 24.86
C PRO A 140 -8.39 -9.46 25.66
N SER A 141 -8.48 -10.52 26.48
CA SER A 141 -9.63 -10.76 27.35
C SER A 141 -9.64 -9.82 28.56
N GLN A 142 -8.46 -9.35 28.98
CA GLN A 142 -8.30 -8.40 30.06
C GLN A 142 -7.28 -7.33 29.69
N VAL A 143 -7.62 -6.09 30.01
CA VAL A 143 -6.75 -4.92 29.89
C VAL A 143 -6.78 -4.20 31.23
N THR A 144 -5.63 -4.10 31.89
CA THR A 144 -5.49 -3.39 33.17
C THR A 144 -4.41 -2.32 33.07
N PHE A 145 -4.37 -1.39 34.02
CA PHE A 145 -3.23 -0.47 34.14
C PHE A 145 -1.93 -1.26 34.24
N GLY A 146 -0.91 -0.75 33.56
CA GLY A 146 0.41 -1.35 33.53
C GLY A 146 1.50 -0.28 33.66
N THR A 147 2.70 -0.75 33.92
CA THR A 147 3.92 0.03 33.93
C THR A 147 4.38 0.36 32.50
N PRO A 148 5.27 1.36 32.31
CA PRO A 148 5.90 1.61 31.02
C PRO A 148 6.59 0.37 30.45
N SER A 149 7.21 -0.44 31.32
CA SER A 149 7.84 -1.71 30.94
C SER A 149 6.82 -2.70 30.40
N GLU A 150 5.73 -2.97 31.12
CA GLU A 150 4.69 -3.90 30.65
C GLU A 150 4.07 -3.44 29.32
N ASP A 151 3.84 -2.13 29.15
CA ASP A 151 3.37 -1.58 27.87
C ASP A 151 4.40 -1.75 26.74
N ALA A 152 5.70 -1.65 27.06
CA ALA A 152 6.79 -1.87 26.11
C ALA A 152 6.79 -3.31 25.57
N TYR A 153 6.61 -4.29 26.47
CA TYR A 153 6.72 -5.71 26.13
C TYR A 153 5.52 -6.25 25.34
N ARG A 154 4.33 -5.65 25.47
CA ARG A 154 3.16 -6.03 24.66
C ARG A 154 3.18 -5.48 23.23
N ARG A 155 4.13 -4.61 22.85
CA ARG A 155 4.18 -3.98 21.51
C ARG A 155 4.76 -4.91 20.46
N ASP A 156 4.63 -4.49 19.19
CA ASP A 156 5.00 -5.32 18.05
C ASP A 156 6.51 -5.50 17.86
N THR A 157 7.30 -4.44 18.06
CA THR A 157 8.73 -4.42 17.79
C THR A 157 9.46 -3.56 18.82
N THR A 158 10.69 -3.93 19.16
CA THR A 158 11.56 -3.21 20.10
C THR A 158 11.72 -1.74 19.73
N ILE A 159 11.90 -1.44 18.44
CA ILE A 159 12.01 -0.07 17.92
C ILE A 159 10.73 0.76 18.09
N ASN A 160 9.56 0.11 18.23
CA ASN A 160 8.27 0.75 18.51
C ASN A 160 7.87 0.69 19.99
N SER A 161 8.74 0.11 20.83
CA SER A 161 8.59 0.04 22.28
C SER A 161 9.36 1.14 23.00
N LEU A 162 9.91 2.11 22.27
CA LEU A 162 10.58 3.28 22.82
C LEU A 162 9.58 4.32 23.31
N PHE A 163 9.93 5.00 24.39
CA PHE A 163 9.17 6.12 24.95
C PHE A 163 10.04 7.36 25.05
N TYR A 164 9.44 8.52 24.87
CA TYR A 164 10.03 9.80 25.23
C TYR A 164 9.28 10.36 26.43
N ASN A 165 9.94 10.36 27.59
CA ASN A 165 9.36 10.87 28.81
C ASN A 165 9.39 12.40 28.79
N ILE A 166 8.19 13.00 28.75
CA ILE A 166 8.02 14.44 28.59
C ILE A 166 8.53 15.18 29.85
N ASN A 167 8.42 14.55 31.02
CA ASN A 167 8.84 15.13 32.30
C ASN A 167 10.36 15.19 32.41
N THR A 168 11.06 14.13 32.01
CA THR A 168 12.53 14.07 32.10
C THR A 168 13.23 14.59 30.85
N GLY A 169 12.52 14.73 29.73
CA GLY A 169 13.08 15.14 28.44
C GLY A 169 14.04 14.10 27.84
N SER A 170 13.81 12.82 28.10
CA SER A 170 14.71 11.74 27.68
C SER A 170 13.99 10.52 27.12
N VAL A 171 14.68 9.77 26.26
CA VAL A 171 14.21 8.51 25.71
C VAL A 171 14.42 7.39 26.73
N GLU A 172 13.38 6.59 26.94
CA GLU A 172 13.34 5.39 27.76
C GLU A 172 13.21 4.16 26.84
N ASP A 173 14.11 3.19 27.01
CA ASP A 173 14.11 1.90 26.32
C ASP A 173 14.02 0.77 27.34
N PHE A 174 12.78 0.43 27.75
CA PHE A 174 12.53 -0.63 28.74
C PHE A 174 12.81 -2.05 28.22
N THR A 175 12.96 -2.20 26.90
CA THR A 175 13.35 -3.48 26.30
C THR A 175 14.87 -3.67 26.30
N GLU A 176 15.63 -2.60 26.51
CA GLU A 176 17.10 -2.52 26.36
C GLU A 176 17.60 -2.93 24.96
N ARG A 177 16.69 -3.02 23.98
CA ARG A 177 16.95 -3.51 22.63
C ARG A 177 16.56 -2.50 21.56
N GLY A 178 15.60 -1.62 21.80
CA GLY A 178 15.09 -0.68 20.80
C GLY A 178 16.17 0.26 20.25
N ILE A 179 16.97 0.88 21.12
CA ILE A 179 18.08 1.75 20.68
C ILE A 179 19.17 0.93 19.97
N PRO A 180 19.69 -0.19 20.53
CA PRO A 180 20.63 -1.05 19.82
C PRO A 180 20.13 -1.57 18.46
N ASP A 181 18.85 -1.90 18.35
CA ASP A 181 18.23 -2.39 17.12
C ASP A 181 18.09 -1.27 16.08
N LEU A 182 17.88 0.00 16.47
CA LEU A 182 17.95 1.14 15.55
C LEU A 182 19.37 1.38 15.01
N ILE A 183 20.38 1.19 15.86
CA ILE A 183 21.80 1.30 15.47
C ILE A 183 22.16 0.22 14.45
N LYS A 184 21.79 -1.05 14.74
CA LYS A 184 22.07 -2.19 13.87
C LYS A 184 21.13 -2.26 12.66
N GLY A 185 19.99 -1.59 12.74
CA GLY A 185 18.84 -1.69 11.83
C GLY A 185 18.30 -3.11 11.75
N CYS A 186 17.82 -3.60 12.88
CA CYS A 186 17.17 -4.89 13.03
C CYS A 186 15.69 -4.72 13.41
N ILE A 187 14.85 -5.65 12.96
CA ILE A 187 13.47 -5.82 13.42
C ILE A 187 13.43 -7.01 14.37
N ARG A 188 12.98 -6.76 15.60
CA ARG A 188 12.91 -7.73 16.71
C ARG A 188 11.65 -7.46 17.52
N THR A 189 11.02 -8.51 18.05
CA THR A 189 9.90 -8.42 18.99
C THR A 189 10.41 -8.26 20.43
N PRO A 190 9.71 -7.53 21.32
CA PRO A 190 10.10 -7.41 22.73
C PRO A 190 10.08 -8.76 23.48
N LEU A 191 9.06 -9.58 23.21
CA LEU A 191 8.93 -10.94 23.71
C LEU A 191 9.37 -11.97 22.66
N ALA A 192 9.33 -13.26 23.00
CA ALA A 192 9.63 -14.33 22.06
C ALA A 192 8.78 -14.17 20.79
N PRO A 193 9.38 -14.23 19.58
CA PRO A 193 8.66 -14.05 18.32
C PRO A 193 7.44 -14.94 18.15
N PHE A 194 7.56 -16.22 18.54
CA PHE A 194 6.47 -17.19 18.42
C PHE A 194 5.24 -16.79 19.25
N GLU A 195 5.44 -16.46 20.52
CA GLU A 195 4.36 -16.00 21.41
C GLU A 195 3.74 -14.71 20.89
N THR A 196 4.59 -13.75 20.52
CA THR A 196 4.17 -12.45 19.98
C THR A 196 3.28 -12.61 18.73
N PHE A 197 3.63 -13.53 17.84
CA PHE A 197 2.85 -13.82 16.63
C PHE A 197 1.62 -14.67 16.90
N ARG A 198 1.63 -15.54 17.91
CA ARG A 198 0.48 -16.35 18.31
C ARG A 198 -0.64 -15.48 18.90
N ASP A 199 -0.26 -14.44 19.67
CA ASP A 199 -1.17 -13.47 20.27
C ASP A 199 -1.81 -12.54 19.23
N ASP A 200 -1.00 -11.90 18.39
CA ASP A 200 -1.49 -11.09 17.25
C ASP A 200 -0.71 -11.42 15.96
N PRO A 201 -1.23 -12.35 15.13
CA PRO A 201 -0.58 -12.75 13.89
C PRO A 201 -0.33 -11.62 12.89
N LEU A 202 -1.06 -10.50 12.98
CA LEU A 202 -0.79 -9.35 12.10
C LEU A 202 0.61 -8.77 12.34
N ARG A 203 1.21 -8.99 13.51
CA ARG A 203 2.58 -8.55 13.82
C ARG A 203 3.61 -9.14 12.85
N VAL A 204 3.38 -10.31 12.27
CA VAL A 204 4.22 -10.87 11.20
C VAL A 204 4.27 -9.90 10.01
N ILE A 205 3.09 -9.51 9.51
CA ILE A 205 2.96 -8.61 8.36
C ILE A 205 3.51 -7.22 8.69
N ARG A 206 3.30 -6.73 9.92
CA ARG A 206 3.87 -5.45 10.38
C ARG A 206 5.40 -5.49 10.46
N CYS A 207 6.00 -6.59 10.91
CA CYS A 207 7.45 -6.76 10.93
C CYS A 207 8.03 -6.69 9.52
N ILE A 208 7.40 -7.36 8.55
CA ILE A 208 7.78 -7.26 7.13
C ILE A 208 7.67 -5.81 6.65
N ARG A 209 6.55 -5.13 6.94
CA ARG A 209 6.37 -3.72 6.58
C ARG A 209 7.42 -2.81 7.20
N PHE A 210 7.81 -3.02 8.44
CA PHE A 210 8.86 -2.20 9.08
C PHE A 210 10.24 -2.50 8.53
N SER A 211 10.54 -3.78 8.28
CA SER A 211 11.76 -4.22 7.61
C SER A 211 11.90 -3.54 6.25
N SER A 212 10.85 -3.58 5.43
CA SER A 212 10.86 -2.94 4.13
C SER A 212 10.76 -1.42 4.19
N ARG A 213 10.05 -0.81 5.14
CA ARG A 213 9.99 0.66 5.25
C ARG A 213 11.35 1.27 5.61
N PHE A 214 12.12 0.62 6.47
CA PHE A 214 13.38 1.16 7.00
C PHE A 214 14.63 0.49 6.42
N ASN A 215 14.46 -0.51 5.53
CA ASN A 215 15.55 -1.35 5.04
C ASN A 215 16.34 -2.03 6.18
N PHE A 216 15.59 -2.53 7.17
CA PHE A 216 16.10 -3.22 8.36
C PHE A 216 15.99 -4.72 8.19
N GLU A 217 16.89 -5.47 8.82
CA GLU A 217 16.91 -6.93 8.74
C GLU A 217 16.02 -7.55 9.82
N MET A 218 15.19 -8.52 9.46
CA MET A 218 14.47 -9.34 10.45
C MET A 218 15.45 -10.32 11.08
N VAL A 219 15.47 -10.39 12.42
CA VAL A 219 16.35 -11.30 13.15
C VAL A 219 15.98 -12.77 12.87
N PRO A 220 16.92 -13.74 12.86
CA PRO A 220 16.64 -15.11 12.45
C PRO A 220 15.47 -15.77 13.17
N GLU A 221 15.39 -15.61 14.49
CA GLU A 221 14.31 -16.14 15.33
C GLU A 221 12.93 -15.59 14.96
N LEU A 222 12.86 -14.37 14.41
CA LEU A 222 11.64 -13.74 13.93
C LEU A 222 11.19 -14.39 12.61
N CYS A 223 12.13 -14.67 11.71
CA CYS A 223 11.88 -15.35 10.45
C CYS A 223 11.41 -16.80 10.67
N GLU A 224 12.03 -17.52 11.59
CA GLU A 224 11.65 -18.90 11.91
C GLU A 224 10.25 -18.98 12.53
N ALA A 225 9.90 -18.07 13.45
CA ALA A 225 8.56 -17.99 13.99
C ALA A 225 7.51 -17.67 12.92
N ALA A 226 7.79 -16.74 12.00
CA ALA A 226 6.87 -16.37 10.92
C ALA A 226 6.61 -17.51 9.91
N LYS A 227 7.59 -18.41 9.71
CA LYS A 227 7.44 -19.59 8.84
C LYS A 227 6.61 -20.70 9.47
N HIS A 228 6.41 -20.68 10.79
CA HIS A 228 5.76 -21.77 11.50
C HIS A 228 4.30 -21.98 11.04
N PRO A 229 3.85 -23.22 10.76
CA PRO A 229 2.50 -23.49 10.25
C PRO A 229 1.38 -22.92 11.13
N GLU A 230 1.49 -23.07 12.46
CA GLU A 230 0.51 -22.52 13.40
C GLU A 230 0.34 -20.99 13.26
N ILE A 231 1.43 -20.27 12.99
CA ILE A 231 1.38 -18.81 12.80
C ILE A 231 0.70 -18.46 11.47
N LYS A 232 0.97 -19.22 10.41
CA LYS A 232 0.30 -19.04 9.11
C LYS A 232 -1.20 -19.31 9.21
N ASP A 233 -1.58 -20.39 9.91
CA ASP A 233 -2.98 -20.72 10.17
C ASP A 233 -3.66 -19.67 11.04
N ALA A 234 -2.97 -19.16 12.07
CA ALA A 234 -3.48 -18.08 12.90
C ALA A 234 -3.67 -16.78 12.10
N LEU A 235 -2.78 -16.47 11.14
CA LEU A 235 -2.93 -15.33 10.25
C LEU A 235 -4.18 -15.44 9.36
N VAL A 236 -4.48 -16.64 8.86
CA VAL A 236 -5.69 -16.91 8.06
C VAL A 236 -6.97 -16.79 8.89
N ASN A 237 -6.96 -17.35 10.10
CA ASN A 237 -8.18 -17.57 10.88
C ASN A 237 -8.49 -16.44 11.87
N LYS A 238 -7.47 -15.77 12.43
CA LYS A 238 -7.65 -14.73 13.45
C LYS A 238 -7.67 -13.31 12.88
N ILE A 239 -7.08 -13.08 11.70
CA ILE A 239 -6.89 -11.73 11.15
C ILE A 239 -7.81 -11.51 9.94
N SER A 240 -8.57 -10.41 9.97
CA SER A 240 -9.42 -10.04 8.84
C SER A 240 -8.58 -9.66 7.61
N ARG A 241 -9.10 -9.95 6.43
CA ARG A 241 -8.42 -9.69 5.15
C ARG A 241 -8.19 -8.21 4.91
N GLU A 242 -9.06 -7.35 5.42
CA GLU A 242 -8.93 -5.88 5.35
C GLU A 242 -7.68 -5.37 6.11
N ARG A 243 -7.34 -5.98 7.25
CA ARG A 243 -6.13 -5.60 8.00
C ARG A 243 -4.87 -6.04 7.25
N ILE A 244 -4.87 -7.23 6.66
CA ILE A 244 -3.77 -7.71 5.80
C ILE A 244 -3.61 -6.77 4.60
N GLY A 245 -4.72 -6.44 3.92
CA GLY A 245 -4.77 -5.50 2.82
C GLY A 245 -4.22 -4.13 3.15
N THR A 246 -4.58 -3.58 4.32
CA THR A 246 -4.08 -2.28 4.79
C THR A 246 -2.57 -2.28 4.98
N GLU A 247 -2.01 -3.34 5.57
CA GLU A 247 -0.57 -3.43 5.74
C GLU A 247 0.15 -3.70 4.40
N PHE A 248 -0.47 -4.48 3.49
CA PHE A 248 0.03 -4.70 2.13
C PHE A 248 0.07 -3.42 1.30
N ASP A 249 -0.99 -2.60 1.35
CA ASP A 249 -1.05 -1.31 0.66
C ASP A 249 0.08 -0.36 1.11
N LYS A 250 0.37 -0.33 2.41
CA LYS A 250 1.49 0.42 2.98
C LYS A 250 2.86 -0.11 2.52
N MET A 251 2.98 -1.41 2.28
CA MET A 251 4.20 -2.02 1.74
C MET A 251 4.43 -1.63 0.28
N ILE A 252 3.40 -1.75 -0.57
CA ILE A 252 3.52 -1.44 -2.00
C ILE A 252 3.67 0.07 -2.30
N THR A 253 3.16 0.91 -1.41
CA THR A 253 3.31 2.38 -1.46
C THR A 253 4.60 2.85 -0.76
N GLY A 254 5.25 1.95 -0.02
CA GLY A 254 6.47 2.23 0.73
C GLY A 254 7.72 2.43 -0.15
N PRO A 255 8.88 2.68 0.49
CA PRO A 255 10.13 2.93 -0.23
C PRO A 255 10.71 1.70 -0.91
N PHE A 256 10.54 0.50 -0.33
CA PHE A 256 11.13 -0.76 -0.82
C PHE A 256 10.06 -1.86 -1.01
N PRO A 257 9.11 -1.70 -1.96
CA PRO A 257 8.09 -2.72 -2.22
C PRO A 257 8.66 -4.07 -2.66
N HIS A 258 9.77 -4.11 -3.41
CA HIS A 258 10.39 -5.38 -3.80
C HIS A 258 10.87 -6.18 -2.58
N LEU A 259 11.56 -5.54 -1.63
CA LEU A 259 11.97 -6.17 -0.37
C LEU A 259 10.76 -6.71 0.41
N SER A 260 9.62 -6.00 0.38
CA SER A 260 8.39 -6.48 1.02
C SER A 260 7.93 -7.81 0.43
N LEU A 261 7.85 -7.90 -0.90
CA LEU A 261 7.44 -9.12 -1.59
C LEU A 261 8.47 -10.25 -1.44
N GLN A 262 9.77 -9.93 -1.46
CA GLN A 262 10.83 -10.90 -1.18
C GLN A 262 10.65 -11.55 0.19
N LEU A 263 10.42 -10.76 1.24
CA LEU A 263 10.18 -11.27 2.59
C LEU A 263 8.88 -12.08 2.68
N ILE A 264 7.80 -11.62 2.03
CA ILE A 264 6.54 -12.37 1.97
C ILE A 264 6.76 -13.76 1.35
N GLU A 265 7.54 -13.84 0.27
CA GLU A 265 7.83 -15.11 -0.41
C GLU A 265 8.79 -16.00 0.39
N GLN A 266 9.89 -15.44 0.91
CA GLN A 266 10.88 -16.18 1.70
C GLN A 266 10.28 -16.78 3.00
N LEU A 267 9.28 -16.12 3.57
CA LEU A 267 8.56 -16.61 4.74
C LEU A 267 7.41 -17.57 4.35
N GLY A 268 7.16 -17.77 3.05
CA GLY A 268 6.08 -18.60 2.50
C GLY A 268 4.69 -18.07 2.88
N LEU A 269 4.53 -16.75 2.88
CA LEU A 269 3.30 -16.03 3.21
C LEU A 269 2.54 -15.57 1.95
N TYR A 270 3.16 -15.63 0.77
CA TYR A 270 2.50 -15.28 -0.49
C TYR A 270 1.17 -16.04 -0.71
N PRO A 271 1.11 -17.39 -0.62
CA PRO A 271 -0.16 -18.11 -0.80
C PRO A 271 -1.18 -17.83 0.31
N VAL A 272 -0.73 -17.35 1.48
CA VAL A 272 -1.60 -16.95 2.59
C VAL A 272 -2.24 -15.59 2.32
N MET A 273 -1.47 -14.63 1.81
CA MET A 273 -1.93 -13.27 1.52
C MET A 273 -2.69 -13.18 0.19
N MET A 274 -2.18 -13.86 -0.84
CA MET A 274 -2.73 -13.89 -2.20
C MET A 274 -3.44 -15.22 -2.46
N ALA A 275 -4.31 -15.64 -1.54
CA ALA A 275 -4.98 -16.93 -1.66
C ALA A 275 -5.79 -17.01 -2.98
N PRO A 276 -5.60 -18.06 -3.81
CA PRO A 276 -6.35 -18.24 -5.04
C PRO A 276 -7.83 -18.57 -4.76
N PRO A 277 -8.73 -18.34 -5.73
CA PRO A 277 -10.09 -18.89 -5.64
C PRO A 277 -10.06 -20.42 -5.64
N ALA A 278 -10.99 -21.05 -4.92
CA ALA A 278 -11.06 -22.50 -4.79
C ALA A 278 -11.40 -23.24 -6.10
N ASP A 279 -12.18 -22.61 -6.99
CA ASP A 279 -12.67 -23.22 -8.23
C ASP A 279 -12.04 -22.56 -9.47
N ILE A 280 -10.79 -22.92 -9.76
CA ILE A 280 -10.07 -22.52 -10.98
C ILE A 280 -10.55 -23.39 -12.14
N LYS A 281 -11.02 -22.75 -13.21
CA LYS A 281 -11.51 -23.43 -14.43
C LYS A 281 -10.45 -23.50 -15.52
N ARG A 282 -9.62 -22.47 -15.67
CA ARG A 282 -8.56 -22.38 -16.69
C ARG A 282 -7.34 -21.63 -16.17
N GLY A 283 -6.18 -21.97 -16.73
CA GLY A 283 -4.89 -21.40 -16.36
C GLY A 283 -4.29 -22.04 -15.10
N ILE A 284 -3.05 -21.68 -14.81
CA ILE A 284 -2.30 -22.14 -13.64
C ILE A 284 -1.83 -20.90 -12.89
N VAL A 285 -2.07 -20.85 -11.58
CA VAL A 285 -1.56 -19.78 -10.73
C VAL A 285 -0.04 -19.93 -10.65
N GLY A 286 0.68 -18.88 -11.05
CA GLY A 286 2.13 -18.84 -10.94
C GLY A 286 2.62 -18.82 -9.49
N GLU A 287 3.92 -19.01 -9.31
CA GLU A 287 4.57 -18.96 -8.00
C GLU A 287 4.70 -17.52 -7.46
N GLY A 288 4.85 -17.35 -6.15
CA GLY A 288 5.05 -16.04 -5.53
C GLY A 288 6.36 -15.39 -5.97
N ALA A 289 7.40 -16.18 -6.25
CA ALA A 289 8.64 -15.74 -6.87
C ALA A 289 8.42 -14.91 -8.16
N THR A 290 7.41 -15.24 -8.96
CA THR A 290 7.05 -14.46 -10.17
C THR A 290 6.60 -13.04 -9.80
N ALA A 291 5.84 -12.87 -8.72
CA ALA A 291 5.45 -11.55 -8.22
C ALA A 291 6.66 -10.77 -7.69
N VAL A 292 7.58 -11.45 -6.99
CA VAL A 292 8.82 -10.85 -6.49
C VAL A 292 9.63 -10.26 -7.64
N THR A 293 9.95 -11.08 -8.65
CA THR A 293 10.72 -10.64 -9.82
C THR A 293 10.00 -9.53 -10.59
N ALA A 294 8.68 -9.63 -10.78
CA ALA A 294 7.90 -8.60 -11.47
C ALA A 294 7.96 -7.25 -10.74
N VAL A 295 7.83 -7.22 -9.41
CA VAL A 295 7.96 -5.98 -8.62
C VAL A 295 9.38 -5.43 -8.68
N GLY A 296 10.40 -6.29 -8.65
CA GLY A 296 11.79 -5.88 -8.83
C GLY A 296 12.06 -5.27 -10.21
N ILE A 297 11.46 -5.79 -11.28
CA ILE A 297 11.53 -5.18 -12.62
C ILE A 297 10.83 -3.82 -12.63
N VAL A 298 9.69 -3.66 -11.95
CA VAL A 298 9.02 -2.35 -11.81
C VAL A 298 9.93 -1.33 -11.11
N GLU A 299 10.60 -1.72 -10.02
CA GLU A 299 11.56 -0.85 -9.34
C GLU A 299 12.76 -0.50 -10.23
N TRP A 300 13.29 -1.48 -10.96
CA TRP A 300 14.36 -1.24 -11.93
C TRP A 300 13.94 -0.28 -13.05
N LEU A 301 12.71 -0.41 -13.58
CA LEU A 301 12.17 0.55 -14.54
C LEU A 301 12.05 1.95 -13.94
N CYS A 302 11.79 2.06 -12.63
CA CYS A 302 11.77 3.34 -11.94
C CYS A 302 13.16 4.01 -11.86
N SER A 303 14.25 3.27 -12.05
CA SER A 303 15.60 3.84 -12.13
C SER A 303 16.06 4.15 -13.57
N GLN A 304 15.27 3.78 -14.58
CA GLN A 304 15.60 4.06 -15.99
C GLN A 304 15.10 5.44 -16.44
N THR A 305 15.56 5.88 -17.62
CA THR A 305 15.10 7.12 -18.26
C THR A 305 13.74 6.95 -18.94
N GLN A 306 13.05 8.07 -19.17
CA GLN A 306 11.75 8.14 -19.88
C GLN A 306 11.84 7.48 -21.28
N PRO A 307 10.72 6.96 -21.85
CA PRO A 307 9.31 7.13 -21.44
C PRO A 307 8.65 5.99 -20.64
N LEU A 308 9.39 4.95 -20.22
CA LEU A 308 8.81 3.86 -19.42
C LEU A 308 8.70 4.17 -17.92
N LEU A 309 9.28 5.30 -17.48
CA LEU A 309 9.19 5.74 -16.10
C LEU A 309 7.73 6.01 -15.70
N PRO A 310 7.30 5.61 -14.48
CA PRO A 310 6.00 6.05 -13.97
C PRO A 310 5.92 7.58 -13.90
N SER A 311 4.81 8.12 -14.38
CA SER A 311 4.52 9.56 -14.44
C SER A 311 4.13 10.14 -13.08
N SER A 312 3.69 9.29 -12.14
CA SER A 312 3.25 9.70 -10.80
C SER A 312 3.47 8.59 -9.77
N LYS A 313 3.38 8.96 -8.48
CA LYS A 313 3.40 8.00 -7.36
C LYS A 313 2.24 7.00 -7.46
N ASP A 314 1.07 7.45 -7.92
CA ASP A 314 -0.12 6.61 -8.06
C ASP A 314 0.04 5.59 -9.20
N GLU A 315 0.66 5.99 -10.32
CA GLU A 315 1.00 5.06 -11.39
C GLU A 315 2.04 4.03 -10.93
N LYS A 316 3.07 4.47 -10.18
CA LYS A 316 4.04 3.54 -9.57
C LYS A 316 3.35 2.54 -8.66
N ARG A 317 2.47 2.98 -7.75
CA ARG A 317 1.68 2.09 -6.88
C ARG A 317 0.85 1.11 -7.72
N THR A 318 0.21 1.59 -8.79
CA THR A 318 -0.59 0.75 -9.69
C THR A 318 0.25 -0.35 -10.36
N LEU A 319 1.44 -0.01 -10.86
CA LEU A 319 2.36 -0.99 -11.45
C LEU A 319 2.84 -2.02 -10.43
N VAL A 320 3.21 -1.59 -9.21
CA VAL A 320 3.62 -2.49 -8.13
C VAL A 320 2.47 -3.42 -7.71
N LEU A 321 1.25 -2.90 -7.55
CA LEU A 321 0.07 -3.71 -7.23
C LEU A 321 -0.19 -4.74 -8.32
N THR A 322 -0.17 -4.31 -9.58
CA THR A 322 -0.41 -5.17 -10.75
C THR A 322 0.66 -6.25 -10.88
N ALA A 323 1.94 -5.91 -10.69
CA ALA A 323 3.06 -6.84 -10.65
C ALA A 323 2.94 -7.86 -9.50
N SER A 324 2.47 -7.42 -8.33
CA SER A 324 2.33 -8.28 -7.15
C SER A 324 1.29 -9.39 -7.34
N VAL A 325 0.32 -9.21 -8.24
CA VAL A 325 -0.72 -10.19 -8.57
C VAL A 325 -0.57 -10.77 -9.98
N LEU A 326 0.56 -10.52 -10.64
CA LEU A 326 0.88 -11.06 -11.96
C LEU A 326 0.84 -12.60 -12.06
N PRO A 327 1.10 -13.38 -10.99
CA PRO A 327 0.91 -14.84 -11.01
C PRO A 327 -0.51 -15.30 -11.37
N PHE A 328 -1.50 -14.41 -11.30
CA PHE A 328 -2.90 -14.70 -11.65
C PHE A 328 -3.26 -14.30 -13.09
N LEU A 329 -2.31 -13.82 -13.89
CA LEU A 329 -2.54 -13.46 -15.29
C LEU A 329 -2.99 -14.68 -16.10
N GLY A 330 -4.09 -14.53 -16.84
CA GLY A 330 -4.66 -15.61 -17.66
C GLY A 330 -5.37 -16.71 -16.87
N VAL A 331 -5.45 -16.62 -15.54
CA VAL A 331 -6.17 -17.57 -14.69
C VAL A 331 -7.64 -17.19 -14.60
N MET A 332 -8.52 -18.14 -14.87
CA MET A 332 -9.98 -17.97 -14.81
C MET A 332 -10.59 -18.88 -13.75
N ALA A 333 -11.52 -18.33 -12.98
CA ALA A 333 -12.23 -19.02 -11.92
C ALA A 333 -13.74 -18.88 -12.08
N GLU A 334 -14.50 -19.77 -11.45
CA GLU A 334 -15.95 -19.65 -11.40
C GLU A 334 -16.41 -18.84 -10.18
N GLN A 335 -17.23 -17.83 -10.41
CA GLN A 335 -17.90 -17.08 -9.36
C GLN A 335 -19.37 -16.88 -9.74
N LYS A 336 -20.29 -17.35 -8.87
CA LYS A 336 -21.75 -17.28 -9.10
C LYS A 336 -22.15 -17.85 -10.49
N LYS A 337 -21.59 -19.01 -10.87
CA LYS A 337 -21.81 -19.69 -12.17
C LYS A 337 -21.38 -18.88 -13.40
N ARG A 338 -20.51 -17.88 -13.23
CA ARG A 338 -19.88 -17.15 -14.32
C ARG A 338 -18.38 -17.28 -14.23
N GLU A 339 -17.74 -17.41 -15.37
CA GLU A 339 -16.29 -17.43 -15.44
C GLU A 339 -15.76 -15.99 -15.35
N VAL A 340 -14.85 -15.76 -14.40
CA VAL A 340 -14.25 -14.45 -14.12
C VAL A 340 -12.74 -14.59 -13.95
N PRO A 341 -11.94 -13.56 -14.28
CA PRO A 341 -10.51 -13.58 -14.02
C PRO A 341 -10.22 -13.76 -12.52
N ALA A 342 -9.38 -14.74 -12.18
CA ALA A 342 -9.05 -15.08 -10.78
C ALA A 342 -8.46 -13.89 -10.01
N VAL A 343 -7.72 -13.01 -10.69
CA VAL A 343 -7.18 -11.77 -10.10
C VAL A 343 -8.27 -10.90 -9.46
N GLN A 344 -9.48 -10.87 -9.99
CA GLN A 344 -10.58 -10.11 -9.40
C GLN A 344 -10.99 -10.68 -8.04
N PHE A 345 -10.96 -12.00 -7.88
CA PHE A 345 -11.21 -12.65 -6.60
C PHE A 345 -10.10 -12.31 -5.60
N VAL A 346 -8.83 -12.46 -6.00
CA VAL A 346 -7.68 -12.17 -5.11
C VAL A 346 -7.73 -10.74 -4.60
N LEU A 347 -7.98 -9.77 -5.48
CA LEU A 347 -8.08 -8.35 -5.10
C LEU A 347 -9.28 -8.08 -4.17
N ARG A 348 -10.44 -8.71 -4.41
CA ARG A 348 -11.68 -8.47 -3.63
C ARG A 348 -11.75 -9.24 -2.31
N GLU A 349 -11.20 -10.44 -2.26
CA GLU A 349 -11.40 -11.38 -1.15
C GLU A 349 -10.12 -11.61 -0.34
N SER A 350 -8.96 -11.71 -1.00
CA SER A 350 -7.70 -12.01 -0.31
C SER A 350 -7.02 -10.73 0.19
N ILE A 351 -6.86 -9.73 -0.69
CA ILE A 351 -6.23 -8.43 -0.34
C ILE A 351 -7.25 -7.41 0.15
N LYS A 352 -8.53 -7.51 -0.26
CA LYS A 352 -9.58 -6.52 0.04
C LYS A 352 -9.27 -5.10 -0.47
N THR A 353 -8.77 -4.97 -1.70
CA THR A 353 -8.59 -3.66 -2.36
C THR A 353 -9.94 -3.02 -2.73
N ASN A 354 -9.92 -1.73 -3.04
CA ASN A 354 -11.13 -1.03 -3.50
C ASN A 354 -11.53 -1.43 -4.94
N ASN A 355 -12.76 -1.08 -5.36
CA ASN A 355 -13.26 -1.39 -6.71
C ASN A 355 -12.48 -0.72 -7.83
N VAL A 356 -11.85 0.44 -7.57
CA VAL A 356 -11.03 1.15 -8.56
C VAL A 356 -9.80 0.31 -8.88
N ASP A 357 -9.07 -0.15 -7.87
CA ASP A 357 -7.91 -1.03 -8.01
C ASP A 357 -8.27 -2.31 -8.80
N VAL A 358 -9.41 -2.95 -8.48
CA VAL A 358 -9.88 -4.15 -9.20
C VAL A 358 -10.08 -3.89 -10.70
N ASN A 359 -10.75 -2.79 -11.05
CA ASN A 359 -11.02 -2.43 -12.44
C ASN A 359 -9.74 -2.01 -13.18
N THR A 360 -8.85 -1.29 -12.50
CA THR A 360 -7.56 -0.85 -13.04
C THR A 360 -6.68 -2.06 -13.39
N VAL A 361 -6.45 -2.96 -12.43
CA VAL A 361 -5.65 -4.18 -12.66
C VAL A 361 -6.28 -5.06 -13.74
N SER A 362 -7.60 -5.24 -13.73
CA SER A 362 -8.30 -6.04 -14.76
C SER A 362 -8.15 -5.45 -16.16
N THR A 363 -8.17 -4.12 -16.28
CA THR A 363 -7.98 -3.43 -17.56
C THR A 363 -6.55 -3.58 -18.06
N ILE A 364 -5.57 -3.42 -17.17
CA ILE A 364 -4.16 -3.62 -17.52
C ILE A 364 -3.92 -5.07 -17.97
N PHE A 365 -4.41 -6.06 -17.22
CA PHE A 365 -4.27 -7.48 -17.57
C PHE A 365 -4.85 -7.82 -18.94
N ARG A 366 -6.04 -7.27 -19.27
CA ARG A 366 -6.65 -7.45 -20.59
C ARG A 366 -5.78 -6.87 -21.72
N GLY A 367 -5.01 -5.82 -21.43
CA GLY A 367 -4.13 -5.16 -22.38
C GLY A 367 -2.82 -5.89 -22.67
N ILE A 368 -2.33 -6.74 -21.76
CA ILE A 368 -0.97 -7.32 -21.84
C ILE A 368 -0.75 -8.07 -23.15
N GLU A 369 -1.56 -9.09 -23.45
CA GLU A 369 -1.37 -9.92 -24.65
C GLU A 369 -1.55 -9.11 -25.96
N PRO A 370 -2.64 -8.33 -26.15
CA PRO A 370 -2.80 -7.52 -27.36
C PRO A 370 -1.67 -6.49 -27.56
N LEU A 371 -1.21 -5.85 -26.48
CA LEU A 371 -0.10 -4.90 -26.56
C LEU A 371 1.21 -5.58 -26.89
N GLN A 372 1.47 -6.79 -26.37
CA GLN A 372 2.66 -7.55 -26.69
C GLN A 372 2.71 -7.93 -28.17
N VAL A 373 1.58 -8.41 -28.72
CA VAL A 373 1.43 -8.70 -30.15
C VAL A 373 1.68 -7.45 -30.98
N LEU A 374 1.07 -6.33 -30.60
CA LEU A 374 1.23 -5.06 -31.33
C LEU A 374 2.65 -4.52 -31.26
N ALA A 375 3.31 -4.66 -30.10
CA ALA A 375 4.69 -4.25 -29.89
C ALA A 375 5.64 -5.05 -30.78
N HIS A 376 5.46 -6.38 -30.85
CA HIS A 376 6.24 -7.24 -31.72
C HIS A 376 6.01 -6.91 -33.21
N LYS A 377 4.75 -6.72 -33.61
CA LYS A 377 4.40 -6.29 -34.97
C LYS A 377 5.12 -4.98 -35.34
N ASN A 378 5.11 -3.99 -34.45
CA ASN A 378 5.75 -2.69 -34.68
C ASN A 378 7.28 -2.77 -34.85
N SER A 379 7.93 -3.82 -34.34
CA SER A 379 9.35 -4.07 -34.58
C SER A 379 9.65 -4.56 -35.98
N THR A 380 8.69 -5.16 -36.68
CA THR A 380 8.87 -5.75 -38.00
C THR A 380 8.19 -4.96 -39.12
N GLU A 381 7.04 -4.36 -38.84
CA GLU A 381 6.26 -3.58 -39.78
C GLU A 381 5.52 -2.45 -39.06
N GLN A 382 5.19 -1.36 -39.77
CA GLN A 382 4.51 -0.23 -39.14
C GLN A 382 3.07 -0.61 -38.77
N VAL A 383 2.75 -0.51 -37.47
CA VAL A 383 1.40 -0.72 -36.93
C VAL A 383 0.44 0.35 -37.48
N LYS A 384 -0.78 -0.03 -37.87
CA LYS A 384 -1.77 0.93 -38.37
C LYS A 384 -2.27 1.84 -37.25
N ARG A 385 -2.69 3.05 -37.63
CA ARG A 385 -3.22 4.06 -36.70
C ARG A 385 -4.46 3.55 -35.96
N SER A 386 -5.35 2.84 -36.65
CA SER A 386 -6.53 2.23 -36.04
C SER A 386 -6.23 1.05 -35.12
N GLU A 387 -5.21 0.24 -35.40
CA GLU A 387 -4.86 -0.91 -34.54
C GLU A 387 -4.43 -0.43 -33.15
N LEU A 388 -3.50 0.54 -33.10
CA LEU A 388 -3.07 1.15 -31.85
C LEU A 388 -4.18 1.98 -31.21
N GLY A 389 -4.90 2.78 -32.00
CA GLY A 389 -5.97 3.64 -31.51
C GLY A 389 -7.12 2.86 -30.87
N MET A 390 -7.50 1.72 -31.44
CA MET A 390 -8.56 0.88 -30.87
C MET A 390 -8.14 0.26 -29.53
N LEU A 391 -6.86 -0.15 -29.37
CA LEU A 391 -6.35 -0.60 -28.07
C LEU A 391 -6.29 0.54 -27.04
N ILE A 392 -5.83 1.73 -27.44
CA ILE A 392 -5.84 2.92 -26.56
C ILE A 392 -7.26 3.21 -26.09
N ARG A 393 -8.26 3.10 -26.97
CA ARG A 393 -9.67 3.29 -26.60
C ARG A 393 -10.19 2.23 -25.63
N ASP A 394 -9.82 0.96 -25.81
CA ASP A 394 -10.23 -0.12 -24.90
C ASP A 394 -9.61 0.00 -23.50
N LEU A 395 -8.35 0.45 -23.44
CA LEU A 395 -7.60 0.62 -22.20
C LEU A 395 -7.87 1.97 -21.52
N GLY A 396 -8.41 2.94 -22.27
CA GLY A 396 -8.73 4.26 -21.77
C GLY A 396 -7.49 5.01 -21.30
N VAL A 397 -7.63 5.74 -20.19
CA VAL A 397 -6.54 6.50 -19.57
C VAL A 397 -5.35 5.62 -19.12
N LEU A 398 -5.56 4.30 -18.97
CA LEU A 398 -4.55 3.36 -18.50
C LEU A 398 -3.63 2.83 -19.61
N TRP A 399 -3.80 3.25 -20.88
CA TRP A 399 -3.07 2.65 -22.01
C TRP A 399 -1.54 2.72 -21.86
N GLN A 400 -0.98 3.82 -21.34
CA GLN A 400 0.46 3.94 -21.10
C GLN A 400 0.91 3.03 -19.96
N THR A 401 0.15 3.00 -18.86
CA THR A 401 0.44 2.11 -17.72
C THR A 401 0.37 0.65 -18.13
N ALA A 402 -0.57 0.28 -19.01
CA ALA A 402 -0.67 -1.05 -19.58
C ALA A 402 0.52 -1.39 -20.48
N ILE A 403 1.01 -0.47 -21.31
CA ILE A 403 2.25 -0.65 -22.08
C ILE A 403 3.44 -0.90 -21.16
N LYS A 404 3.61 -0.08 -20.10
CA LYS A 404 4.69 -0.26 -19.12
C LYS A 404 4.59 -1.63 -18.43
N MET A 405 3.38 -2.05 -18.04
CA MET A 405 3.19 -3.37 -17.44
C MET A 405 3.44 -4.52 -18.40
N THR A 406 3.13 -4.32 -19.69
CA THR A 406 3.43 -5.30 -20.74
C THR A 406 4.94 -5.44 -20.94
N ALA A 407 5.69 -4.33 -20.88
CA ALA A 407 7.16 -4.36 -20.90
C ALA A 407 7.72 -5.16 -19.72
N VAL A 408 7.21 -4.93 -18.50
CA VAL A 408 7.58 -5.73 -17.32
C VAL A 408 7.30 -7.21 -17.53
N LYS A 409 6.12 -7.57 -18.07
CA LYS A 409 5.77 -8.96 -18.31
C LYS A 409 6.71 -9.62 -19.30
N GLU A 410 7.06 -8.95 -20.40
CA GLU A 410 8.00 -9.52 -21.37
C GLU A 410 9.42 -9.64 -20.81
N LEU A 411 9.89 -8.64 -20.05
CA LEU A 411 11.16 -8.73 -19.34
C LEU A 411 11.19 -9.91 -18.35
N LEU A 412 10.10 -10.12 -17.62
CA LEU A 412 9.96 -11.26 -16.70
C LEU A 412 10.06 -12.61 -17.46
N ASP A 413 9.38 -12.73 -18.60
CA ASP A 413 9.35 -13.98 -19.37
C ASP A 413 10.68 -14.33 -20.03
N THR A 414 11.43 -13.30 -20.41
CA THR A 414 12.69 -13.46 -21.17
C THR A 414 13.92 -13.41 -20.28
N HIS A 415 13.87 -12.67 -19.18
CA HIS A 415 15.00 -12.40 -18.27
C HIS A 415 14.55 -12.56 -16.80
N PRO A 416 14.11 -13.75 -16.35
CA PRO A 416 13.63 -13.95 -14.97
C PRO A 416 14.71 -13.68 -13.90
N THR A 417 15.99 -13.71 -14.27
CA THR A 417 17.15 -13.42 -13.39
C THR A 417 17.74 -12.02 -13.63
N MET A 418 16.99 -11.10 -14.26
CA MET A 418 17.46 -9.77 -14.67
C MET A 418 18.15 -8.99 -13.53
N ILE A 419 17.69 -9.17 -12.29
CA ILE A 419 18.19 -8.45 -11.11
C ILE A 419 19.58 -8.94 -10.67
N GLU A 420 20.00 -10.12 -11.11
CA GLU A 420 21.23 -10.78 -10.64
C GLU A 420 22.40 -10.70 -11.64
N ASN A 421 22.15 -10.41 -12.92
CA ASN A 421 23.17 -10.54 -13.97
C ASN A 421 23.22 -9.34 -14.95
N ASN A 422 24.27 -8.50 -14.83
CA ASN A 422 24.59 -7.38 -15.75
C ASN A 422 25.00 -7.78 -17.19
N LYS A 423 24.85 -9.06 -17.59
CA LYS A 423 25.36 -9.56 -18.88
C LYS A 423 24.36 -9.42 -20.04
N GLU A 424 23.10 -9.08 -19.77
CA GLU A 424 22.00 -9.07 -20.76
C GLU A 424 21.48 -7.66 -21.09
N GLU A 425 22.28 -6.63 -20.77
CA GLU A 425 21.89 -5.21 -20.87
C GLU A 425 21.34 -4.83 -22.26
N HIS A 426 21.94 -5.35 -23.34
CA HIS A 426 21.50 -5.05 -24.70
C HIS A 426 20.10 -5.60 -25.03
N ASN A 427 19.79 -6.84 -24.64
CA ASN A 427 18.50 -7.47 -24.91
C ASN A 427 17.37 -6.80 -24.10
N ILE A 428 17.67 -6.45 -22.86
CA ILE A 428 16.75 -5.70 -21.97
C ILE A 428 16.42 -4.34 -22.59
N GLN A 429 17.42 -3.62 -23.09
CA GLN A 429 17.23 -2.35 -23.78
C GLN A 429 16.36 -2.50 -25.02
N LEU A 430 16.58 -3.54 -25.84
CA LEU A 430 15.78 -3.80 -27.03
C LEU A 430 14.30 -4.02 -26.70
N ILE A 431 14.01 -4.80 -25.66
CA ILE A 431 12.63 -5.02 -25.17
C ILE A 431 12.02 -3.68 -24.74
N CYS A 432 12.73 -2.89 -23.94
CA CYS A 432 12.25 -1.57 -23.51
C CYS A 432 11.95 -0.67 -24.71
N GLN A 433 12.86 -0.62 -25.68
CA GLN A 433 12.78 0.25 -26.85
C GLN A 433 11.58 -0.08 -27.75
N LYS A 434 11.19 -1.35 -27.81
CA LYS A 434 9.96 -1.80 -28.49
C LYS A 434 8.70 -1.15 -27.93
N TYR A 435 8.56 -1.10 -26.60
CA TYR A 435 7.40 -0.49 -25.94
C TYR A 435 7.47 1.04 -25.94
N ILE A 436 8.67 1.61 -25.85
CA ILE A 436 8.90 3.05 -26.04
C ILE A 436 8.43 3.48 -27.43
N ALA A 437 8.75 2.69 -28.48
CA ALA A 437 8.35 2.97 -29.84
C ALA A 437 6.82 2.99 -30.01
N LEU A 438 6.07 2.12 -29.31
CA LEU A 438 4.60 2.16 -29.32
C LEU A 438 4.05 3.45 -28.70
N ILE A 439 4.60 3.90 -27.57
CA ILE A 439 4.19 5.16 -26.93
C ILE A 439 4.45 6.33 -27.88
N GLN A 440 5.65 6.39 -28.48
CA GLN A 440 6.01 7.43 -29.44
C GLN A 440 5.12 7.41 -30.67
N LEU A 441 4.79 6.22 -31.19
CA LEU A 441 3.91 6.07 -32.34
C LEU A 441 2.51 6.63 -32.08
N ALA A 442 1.96 6.45 -30.87
CA ALA A 442 0.69 7.06 -30.48
C ALA A 442 0.73 8.60 -30.56
N HIS A 443 1.84 9.22 -30.14
CA HIS A 443 2.04 10.66 -30.26
C HIS A 443 2.24 11.10 -31.71
N THR A 444 3.02 10.35 -32.50
CA THR A 444 3.20 10.62 -33.94
C THR A 444 1.86 10.58 -34.69
N TYR A 445 0.97 9.67 -34.30
CA TYR A 445 -0.38 9.57 -34.86
C TYR A 445 -1.39 10.57 -34.28
N GLY A 446 -1.05 11.30 -33.21
CA GLY A 446 -1.96 12.20 -32.51
C GLY A 446 -3.19 11.47 -31.96
N ILE A 447 -3.01 10.26 -31.43
CA ILE A 447 -4.08 9.40 -30.90
C ILE A 447 -3.94 9.13 -29.39
N GLU A 448 -3.02 9.80 -28.70
CA GLU A 448 -2.76 9.60 -27.26
C GLU A 448 -4.00 9.80 -26.38
N ASN A 449 -4.93 10.66 -26.82
CA ASN A 449 -6.19 10.97 -26.15
C ASN A 449 -7.41 10.41 -26.90
N CYS A 450 -7.22 9.48 -27.84
CA CYS A 450 -8.32 9.01 -28.68
C CYS A 450 -9.41 8.26 -27.90
N TYR A 451 -9.14 7.80 -26.68
CA TYR A 451 -10.14 7.26 -25.75
C TYR A 451 -11.21 8.29 -25.32
N GLN A 452 -10.94 9.58 -25.45
CA GLN A 452 -11.90 10.65 -25.16
C GLN A 452 -12.73 11.06 -26.38
N TRP A 453 -12.36 10.59 -27.58
CA TRP A 453 -13.02 11.02 -28.81
C TRP A 453 -14.45 10.47 -28.91
N LYS A 454 -15.36 11.36 -29.30
CA LYS A 454 -16.71 10.98 -29.70
C LYS A 454 -16.68 10.40 -31.10
N HIS A 455 -17.61 9.48 -31.36
CA HIS A 455 -17.86 8.96 -32.70
C HIS A 455 -18.36 10.12 -33.58
N LEU A 456 -17.78 10.28 -34.78
CA LEU A 456 -18.26 11.25 -35.79
C LEU A 456 -19.73 10.98 -36.17
N VAL A 457 -20.08 9.68 -36.23
CA VAL A 457 -21.43 9.18 -36.51
C VAL A 457 -21.88 8.37 -35.30
N ASP A 458 -22.93 8.82 -34.61
CA ASP A 458 -23.49 8.09 -33.47
C ASP A 458 -24.21 6.80 -33.90
N GLY A 459 -24.52 5.92 -32.93
CA GLY A 459 -25.11 4.62 -33.23
C GLY A 459 -26.48 4.71 -33.92
N LYS A 460 -27.28 5.75 -33.59
CA LYS A 460 -28.60 5.92 -34.21
C LYS A 460 -28.44 6.31 -35.67
N ARG A 461 -27.52 7.24 -35.97
CA ARG A 461 -27.24 7.66 -37.34
C ARG A 461 -26.58 6.54 -38.14
N ALA A 462 -25.63 5.81 -37.56
CA ALA A 462 -25.00 4.67 -38.21
C ALA A 462 -26.04 3.62 -38.63
N ALA A 463 -27.00 3.29 -37.75
CA ALA A 463 -28.10 2.37 -38.07
C ALA A 463 -29.02 2.89 -39.19
N GLN A 464 -29.31 4.20 -39.20
CA GLN A 464 -30.10 4.83 -40.26
C GLN A 464 -29.39 4.78 -41.62
N VAL A 465 -28.09 5.06 -41.65
CA VAL A 465 -27.28 5.08 -42.88
C VAL A 465 -27.25 3.71 -43.54
N VAL A 466 -27.15 2.64 -42.75
CA VAL A 466 -27.11 1.26 -43.28
C VAL A 466 -28.49 0.59 -43.35
N GLY A 467 -29.56 1.27 -42.96
CA GLY A 467 -30.94 0.77 -43.06
C GLY A 467 -31.33 -0.33 -42.08
N VAL A 468 -30.66 -0.44 -40.93
CA VAL A 468 -30.93 -1.48 -39.92
C VAL A 468 -31.61 -0.93 -38.66
N LYS A 469 -32.31 -1.79 -37.92
CA LYS A 469 -32.87 -1.42 -36.61
C LYS A 469 -31.76 -1.36 -35.54
N PRO A 470 -31.81 -0.37 -34.62
CA PRO A 470 -30.93 -0.34 -33.45
C PRO A 470 -30.98 -1.66 -32.66
N GLY A 471 -29.80 -2.22 -32.32
CA GLY A 471 -29.68 -3.51 -31.66
C GLY A 471 -28.22 -3.96 -31.51
N PRO A 472 -27.95 -5.27 -31.36
CA PRO A 472 -26.58 -5.81 -31.18
C PRO A 472 -25.58 -5.40 -32.28
N VAL A 473 -26.07 -5.16 -33.50
CA VAL A 473 -25.30 -4.69 -34.66
C VAL A 473 -24.62 -3.33 -34.40
N LEU A 474 -25.16 -2.51 -33.48
CA LEU A 474 -24.60 -1.18 -33.19
C LEU A 474 -23.16 -1.25 -32.70
N THR A 475 -22.80 -2.24 -31.88
CA THR A 475 -21.43 -2.38 -31.37
C THR A 475 -20.45 -2.59 -32.52
N GLU A 476 -20.83 -3.39 -33.52
CA GLU A 476 -20.02 -3.62 -34.70
C GLU A 476 -19.91 -2.35 -35.56
N LEU A 477 -21.03 -1.68 -35.84
CA LEU A 477 -21.05 -0.44 -36.61
C LEU A 477 -20.20 0.66 -35.97
N LEU A 478 -20.30 0.85 -34.65
CA LEU A 478 -19.48 1.82 -33.91
C LEU A 478 -17.99 1.47 -33.95
N LYS A 479 -17.65 0.18 -33.90
CA LYS A 479 -16.27 -0.29 -34.05
C LYS A 479 -15.70 0.05 -35.42
N ILE A 480 -16.46 -0.21 -36.50
CA ILE A 480 -16.06 0.09 -37.88
C ILE A 480 -15.94 1.61 -38.07
N GLN A 481 -16.93 2.37 -37.62
CA GLN A 481 -16.94 3.83 -37.66
C GLN A 481 -15.69 4.40 -36.99
N MET A 482 -15.37 3.94 -35.78
CA MET A 482 -14.20 4.42 -35.04
C MET A 482 -12.89 4.00 -35.70
N THR A 483 -12.82 2.80 -36.26
CA THR A 483 -11.67 2.34 -37.05
C THR A 483 -11.44 3.27 -38.24
N TRP A 484 -12.49 3.62 -38.98
CA TRP A 484 -12.41 4.58 -40.08
C TRP A 484 -11.98 5.97 -39.61
N GLN A 485 -12.54 6.47 -38.51
CA GLN A 485 -12.19 7.78 -37.93
C GLN A 485 -10.73 7.84 -37.49
N LEU A 486 -10.19 6.72 -36.99
CA LEU A 486 -8.77 6.59 -36.65
C LEU A 486 -7.87 6.51 -37.90
N GLU A 487 -8.33 6.00 -39.03
CA GLU A 487 -7.53 6.03 -40.27
C GLU A 487 -7.63 7.37 -41.02
N ASN A 488 -8.71 8.14 -40.80
CA ASN A 488 -9.01 9.36 -41.54
C ASN A 488 -9.08 10.58 -40.60
N PRO A 489 -7.93 11.12 -40.13
CA PRO A 489 -7.89 12.21 -39.14
C PRO A 489 -8.58 13.50 -39.58
N GLN A 490 -8.64 13.76 -40.89
CA GLN A 490 -9.31 14.92 -41.49
C GLN A 490 -10.65 14.56 -42.14
N GLY A 491 -11.13 13.33 -41.92
CA GLY A 491 -12.35 12.83 -42.53
C GLY A 491 -13.59 13.52 -41.98
N THR A 492 -14.50 13.86 -42.88
CA THR A 492 -15.79 14.47 -42.57
C THR A 492 -16.82 13.44 -42.13
N LYS A 493 -17.94 13.91 -41.56
CA LYS A 493 -19.04 13.05 -41.16
C LYS A 493 -19.66 12.35 -42.37
N GLU A 494 -19.83 13.07 -43.47
CA GLU A 494 -20.42 12.58 -44.71
C GLU A 494 -19.58 11.47 -45.35
N GLU A 495 -18.25 11.63 -45.36
CA GLU A 495 -17.32 10.58 -45.83
C GLU A 495 -17.38 9.34 -44.95
N CYS A 496 -17.51 9.53 -43.63
CA CYS A 496 -17.67 8.43 -42.67
C CYS A 496 -18.98 7.65 -42.91
N GLU A 497 -20.09 8.36 -43.13
CA GLU A 497 -21.39 7.75 -43.46
C GLU A 497 -21.30 6.93 -44.76
N LYS A 498 -20.67 7.48 -45.80
CA LYS A 498 -20.47 6.77 -47.06
C LYS A 498 -19.63 5.50 -46.90
N ALA A 499 -18.54 5.57 -46.14
CA ALA A 499 -17.69 4.41 -45.88
C ALA A 499 -18.42 3.31 -45.08
N LEU A 500 -19.29 3.69 -44.13
CA LEU A 500 -20.13 2.75 -43.39
C LEU A 500 -21.15 2.05 -44.31
N GLU A 501 -21.76 2.81 -45.23
CA GLU A 501 -22.71 2.25 -46.21
C GLU A 501 -22.02 1.27 -47.17
N GLU A 502 -20.83 1.62 -47.68
CA GLU A 502 -20.03 0.75 -48.56
C GLU A 502 -19.61 -0.54 -47.84
N TYR A 503 -19.10 -0.43 -46.62
CA TYR A 503 -18.74 -1.58 -45.80
C TYR A 503 -19.95 -2.52 -45.59
N TRP A 504 -21.10 -1.96 -45.22
CA TRP A 504 -22.29 -2.74 -44.93
C TRP A 504 -22.85 -3.46 -46.17
N LYS A 505 -22.77 -2.83 -47.34
CA LYS A 505 -23.18 -3.46 -48.61
C LYS A 505 -22.26 -4.61 -49.03
N SER A 506 -21.00 -4.61 -48.59
CA SER A 506 -20.01 -5.65 -48.93
C SER A 506 -20.07 -6.89 -48.03
N LYS A 507 -20.87 -6.83 -46.96
CA LYS A 507 -21.08 -7.89 -45.98
C LYS A 507 -22.29 -8.73 -46.34
#